data_AF-A0A3A8JZX7-F1
#
_entry.id   AF-A0A3A8JZX7-F1
#
_cell.length_a   1.000
_cell.length_b   1.000
_cell.length_c   1.000
_cell.angle_alpha   90.00
_cell.angle_beta   90.00
_cell.angle_gamma   90.00
#
_symmetry.space_group_name_H-M   'P 1'
#
loop_
_entity.id
_entity.type
_entity.pdbx_description
1 polymer ?
#
loop_
_entity_poly.entity_id
_entity_poly.type
_entity_poly.pdbx_seq_one_letter_code
_entity_poly.pdbx_strand_id
1 'polypeptide(L)'
;MKVTAVAPDEEGGGLYLAVERGLHEVHRGDTVRVQGTDALAEVTSVEPTAELPVFIGFPGATFNPNAGDALELLPKPGDELPALIA
;
A
#
# COMPACT_ATOMS: atom_id res chain seq x y z
N MET A 1 1.08 -8.80 4.05
CA MET A 1 1.11 -7.91 5.23
C MET A 1 -0.32 -7.75 5.74
N LYS A 2 -0.58 -7.66 7.04
CA LYS A 2 -1.97 -7.57 7.54
C LYS A 2 -2.30 -6.14 7.98
N VAL A 3 -3.42 -5.60 7.55
CA VAL A 3 -3.92 -4.29 8.01
C VAL A 3 -4.40 -4.41 9.46
N THR A 4 -3.92 -3.52 10.30
CA THR A 4 -4.28 -3.46 11.73
C THR A 4 -5.19 -2.29 12.04
N ALA A 5 -5.04 -1.18 11.32
CA ALA A 5 -5.91 -0.02 11.42
C ALA A 5 -5.95 0.75 10.09
N VAL A 6 -7.05 1.44 9.86
CA VAL A 6 -7.31 2.29 8.68
C VAL A 6 -7.98 3.56 9.17
N ALA A 7 -7.56 4.71 8.66
CA ALA A 7 -8.26 5.98 8.86
C ALA A 7 -8.33 6.77 7.55
N PRO A 8 -9.47 7.41 7.23
CA PRO A 8 -9.56 8.32 6.10
C PRO A 8 -8.82 9.62 6.37
N ASP A 9 -8.24 10.18 5.32
CA ASP A 9 -7.76 11.57 5.32
C ASP A 9 -8.93 12.48 4.93
N GLU A 10 -9.56 13.11 5.93
CA GLU A 10 -10.82 13.86 5.79
C GLU A 10 -10.67 15.11 4.89
N GLU A 11 -9.46 15.63 4.70
CA GLU A 11 -9.19 16.87 3.99
C GLU A 11 -8.66 16.67 2.56
N GLY A 12 -7.83 15.63 2.34
CA GLY A 12 -7.07 15.43 1.10
C GLY A 12 -7.50 14.22 0.29
N GLY A 13 -8.47 13.41 0.74
CA GLY A 13 -9.03 12.30 -0.06
C GLY A 13 -8.08 11.10 -0.17
N GLY A 14 -7.41 10.76 0.95
CA GLY A 14 -6.52 9.61 1.08
C GLY A 14 -6.91 8.66 2.20
N LEU A 15 -6.04 7.67 2.44
CA LEU A 15 -6.15 6.67 3.51
C LEU A 15 -4.82 6.52 4.23
N TYR A 16 -4.86 6.57 5.56
CA TYR A 16 -3.77 6.16 6.44
C TYR A 16 -3.97 4.72 6.89
N LEU A 17 -2.89 3.95 6.90
CA LEU A 17 -2.90 2.52 7.17
C LEU A 17 -1.80 2.18 8.18
N ALA A 18 -2.12 1.29 9.12
CA ALA A 18 -1.14 0.56 9.89
C ALA A 18 -1.14 -0.91 9.48
N VAL A 19 0.04 -1.49 9.31
CA VAL A 19 0.21 -2.89 8.92
C VAL A 19 1.06 -3.64 9.94
N GLU A 20 0.64 -4.86 10.28
CA GLU A 20 1.43 -5.81 11.05
C GLU A 20 2.46 -6.45 10.13
N ARG A 21 3.74 -6.41 10.55
CA ARG A 21 4.89 -7.09 9.92
C ARG A 21 5.00 -6.84 8.41
N GLY A 22 6.06 -6.13 8.02
CA GLY A 22 6.35 -5.82 6.61
C GLY A 22 6.29 -4.34 6.27
N LEU A 23 6.05 -3.44 7.24
CA LEU A 23 6.19 -2.00 7.04
C LEU A 23 7.57 -1.61 6.48
N HIS A 24 8.63 -2.32 6.87
CA HIS A 24 9.99 -2.10 6.36
C HIS A 24 10.17 -2.48 4.89
N GLU A 25 9.23 -3.23 4.32
CA GLU A 25 9.21 -3.62 2.90
C GLU A 25 8.41 -2.62 2.06
N VAL A 26 7.54 -1.83 2.72
CA VAL A 26 6.70 -0.82 2.06
C VAL A 26 7.49 0.48 1.90
N HIS A 27 7.60 0.92 0.67
CA HIS A 27 8.23 2.16 0.29
C HIS A 27 7.26 3.05 -0.50
N ARG A 28 7.57 4.34 -0.51
CA ARG A 28 6.88 5.28 -1.40
C ARG A 28 7.02 4.84 -2.86
N GLY A 29 5.91 4.91 -3.60
CA GLY A 29 5.79 4.50 -4.99
C GLY A 29 5.58 2.99 -5.17
N ASP A 30 5.48 2.21 -4.09
CA ASP A 30 5.09 0.80 -4.19
C ASP A 30 3.61 0.69 -4.51
N THR A 31 3.24 -0.31 -5.31
CA THR A 31 1.84 -0.65 -5.55
C THR A 31 1.41 -1.73 -4.58
N VAL A 32 0.29 -1.50 -3.88
CA VAL A 32 -0.33 -2.48 -3.00
C VAL A 32 -1.69 -2.91 -3.52
N ARG A 33 -2.05 -4.15 -3.24
CA ARG A 33 -3.37 -4.74 -3.55
C ARG A 33 -4.01 -5.28 -2.28
N VAL A 34 -5.32 -5.10 -2.13
CA VAL A 34 -6.09 -5.84 -1.11
C VAL A 34 -6.27 -7.28 -1.58
N GLN A 35 -5.77 -8.24 -0.82
CA GLN A 35 -5.79 -9.66 -1.18
C GLN A 35 -7.22 -10.14 -1.41
N GLY A 36 -7.42 -10.91 -2.49
CA GLY A 36 -8.75 -11.38 -2.89
C GLY A 36 -9.57 -10.35 -3.67
N THR A 37 -8.98 -9.20 -4.00
CA THR A 37 -9.58 -8.18 -4.85
C THR A 37 -8.61 -7.75 -5.96
N ASP A 38 -9.12 -7.03 -6.96
CA ASP A 38 -8.32 -6.32 -7.96
C ASP A 38 -8.15 -4.83 -7.61
N ALA A 39 -8.40 -4.46 -6.36
CA ALA A 39 -8.26 -3.08 -5.92
C ALA A 39 -6.79 -2.75 -5.66
N LEU A 40 -6.26 -1.83 -6.46
CA LEU A 40 -4.86 -1.39 -6.41
C LEU A 40 -4.76 0.05 -5.91
N ALA A 41 -3.67 0.35 -5.22
CA ALA A 41 -3.30 1.72 -4.88
C ALA A 41 -1.78 1.89 -4.76
N GLU A 42 -1.30 3.10 -5.01
CA GLU A 42 0.10 3.47 -4.87
C GLU A 42 0.34 4.09 -3.48
N VAL A 43 1.40 3.63 -2.82
CA VAL A 43 1.86 4.20 -1.55
C VAL A 43 2.47 5.57 -1.80
N THR A 44 1.82 6.60 -1.28
CA THR A 44 2.23 7.99 -1.48
C THR A 44 3.28 8.44 -0.48
N SER A 45 3.20 7.97 0.78
CA SER A 45 4.19 8.27 1.82
C SER A 45 4.29 7.14 2.84
N VAL A 46 5.44 7.06 3.52
CA VAL A 46 5.67 6.13 4.64
C VAL A 46 6.38 6.89 5.77
N GLU A 47 5.76 6.92 6.94
CA GLU A 47 6.23 7.56 8.16
C GLU A 47 6.29 6.52 9.30
N PRO A 48 7.43 5.82 9.48
CA PRO A 48 7.52 4.67 10.39
C PRO A 48 7.23 4.96 11.86
N THR A 49 7.33 6.22 12.28
CA THR A 49 7.09 6.66 13.66
C THR A 49 5.64 7.11 13.91
N ALA A 50 4.82 7.23 12.86
CA ALA A 50 3.42 7.59 12.99
C ALA A 50 2.57 6.39 13.47
N GLU A 51 1.42 6.66 14.07
CA GLU A 51 0.48 5.60 14.48
C GLU A 51 -0.09 4.83 13.28
N LEU A 52 -0.25 5.52 12.14
CA LEU A 52 -0.65 4.96 10.85
C LEU A 52 0.46 5.27 9.83
N PRO A 53 1.50 4.42 9.74
CA PRO A 53 2.71 4.74 9.02
C PRO A 53 2.57 4.89 7.51
N VAL A 54 1.57 4.26 6.89
CA VAL A 54 1.46 4.22 5.43
C VAL A 54 0.36 5.17 4.99
N PHE A 55 0.68 6.08 4.08
CA PHE A 55 -0.30 6.98 3.47
C PHE A 55 -0.48 6.67 1.98
N ILE A 56 -1.73 6.57 1.57
CA ILE A 56 -2.18 6.38 0.19
C ILE A 56 -3.06 7.56 -0.18
N GLY A 57 -2.57 8.43 -1.06
CA GLY A 57 -3.32 9.56 -1.57
C GLY A 57 -4.18 9.17 -2.77
N PHE A 58 -5.43 9.66 -2.80
CA PHE A 58 -6.37 9.47 -3.91
C PHE A 58 -6.47 8.02 -4.42
N PRO A 59 -6.69 7.02 -3.53
CA PRO A 59 -6.91 5.65 -3.98
C PRO A 59 -8.14 5.57 -4.89
N GLY A 60 -8.12 4.63 -5.83
CA GLY A 60 -9.31 4.33 -6.64
C GLY A 60 -10.50 3.93 -5.74
N ALA A 61 -11.73 4.23 -6.16
CA ALA A 61 -12.93 4.02 -5.34
C ALA A 61 -13.16 2.56 -4.90
N THR A 62 -12.50 1.59 -5.54
CA THR A 62 -12.55 0.17 -5.20
C THR A 62 -11.55 -0.23 -4.12
N PHE A 63 -10.54 0.61 -3.84
CA PHE A 63 -9.53 0.36 -2.83
C PHE A 63 -10.02 0.86 -1.47
N ASN A 64 -10.65 -0.06 -0.74
CA ASN A 64 -11.23 0.20 0.58
C ASN A 64 -10.82 -0.90 1.58
N PRO A 65 -9.56 -0.91 2.04
CA PRO A 65 -9.08 -1.88 3.02
C PRO A 65 -9.71 -1.66 4.39
N ASN A 66 -9.84 -2.75 5.16
CA ASN A 66 -10.31 -2.75 6.54
C ASN A 66 -9.27 -3.41 7.45
N ALA A 67 -9.38 -3.14 8.75
CA ALA A 67 -8.61 -3.87 9.75
C ALA A 67 -8.91 -5.37 9.66
N GLY A 68 -7.87 -6.18 9.55
CA GLY A 68 -7.97 -7.62 9.31
C GLY A 68 -7.59 -8.05 7.90
N ASP A 69 -7.70 -7.17 6.91
CA ASP A 69 -7.40 -7.48 5.52
C ASP A 69 -5.91 -7.74 5.30
N ALA A 70 -5.60 -8.56 4.30
CA ALA A 70 -4.23 -8.74 3.85
C ALA A 70 -3.93 -7.81 2.68
N LEU A 71 -2.83 -7.08 2.77
CA LEU A 71 -2.22 -6.33 1.67
C LEU A 71 -1.08 -7.13 1.05
N GLU A 72 -1.08 -7.18 -0.27
CA GLU A 72 -0.04 -7.73 -1.13
C GLU A 72 0.75 -6.58 -1.77
N LEU A 73 2.08 -6.59 -1.62
CA LEU A 73 2.96 -5.71 -2.38
C LEU A 73 3.11 -6.30 -3.79
N LEU A 74 2.88 -5.47 -4.80
CA LEU A 74 3.13 -5.85 -6.19
C LEU A 74 4.53 -5.39 -6.61
N PRO A 75 5.25 -6.21 -7.39
CA PRO A 75 6.52 -5.80 -7.97
C PRO A 75 6.30 -4.56 -8.85
N LYS A 76 7.25 -3.61 -8.79
CA LYS A 76 7.18 -2.42 -9.66
C LYS A 76 7.22 -2.86 -11.12
N PRO A 77 6.33 -2.34 -11.98
CA PRO A 77 6.45 -2.57 -13.42
C PRO A 77 7.79 -1.98 -13.89
N GLY A 78 8.71 -2.86 -14.31
CA GLY A 78 10.07 -2.49 -14.71
C GLY A 78 11.20 -3.10 -13.86
N ASP A 79 10.89 -3.86 -12.80
CA ASP A 79 11.88 -4.69 -12.07
C ASP A 79 12.09 -6.07 -12.73
N GLU A 80 11.50 -6.26 -13.93
CA GLU A 80 11.91 -7.30 -14.85
C GLU A 80 13.29 -6.90 -15.38
N LEU A 81 14.33 -7.48 -14.78
CA LEU A 81 15.71 -7.48 -15.25
C LEU A 81 15.77 -7.29 -16.79
N PRO A 82 16.61 -6.39 -17.33
CA PRO A 82 16.78 -6.34 -18.78
C PRO A 82 17.10 -7.75 -19.25
N ALA A 83 16.25 -8.32 -20.11
CA ALA A 83 16.43 -9.64 -20.65
C ALA A 83 17.88 -9.74 -21.13
N LEU A 84 18.66 -10.60 -20.46
CA LEU A 84 20.06 -10.81 -20.78
C LEU A 84 20.08 -11.52 -22.15
N ILE A 85 20.12 -10.72 -23.22
CA ILE A 85 20.31 -11.27 -24.56
C ILE A 85 21.74 -11.79 -24.59
N ALA A 86 21.86 -13.11 -24.51
CA ALA A 86 23.08 -13.90 -24.64
C ALA A 86 23.54 -13.97 -26.10
#